data_AF-A0A946WZQ4-F1
#
_entry.id   AF-A0A946WZQ4-F1
#
_cell.length_a   1.000
_cell.length_b   1.000
_cell.length_c   1.000
_cell.angle_alpha   90.00
_cell.angle_beta   90.00
_cell.angle_gamma   90.00
#
_symmetry.space_group_name_H-M   'P 1'
#
loop_
_entity.id
_entity.type
_entity.pdbx_description
1 polymer ?
#
loop_
_entity_poly.entity_id
_entity_poly.type
_entity_poly.pdbx_seq_one_letter_code
_entity_poly.pdbx_strand_id
1 'polypeptide(L)'
;STLLMGLSLINILTFFVTSSDSGALVTAMMTSSNQDDSQHSDPAIMTRVVWALALGIIAIILLMGGGLSALQTSVIVTGLPFALIAFVAARNLYEKLKIDSNKKD
;
A
#
# COMPACT_ATOMS: atom_id res chain seq x y z
N SER A 1 -0.71 -1.93 -34.11
CA SER A 1 -1.26 -1.12 -33.00
C SER A 1 -2.12 -1.92 -32.03
N THR A 2 -3.04 -2.79 -32.49
CA THR A 2 -3.90 -3.61 -31.61
C THR A 2 -3.13 -4.60 -30.72
N LEU A 3 -2.04 -5.21 -31.23
CA LEU A 3 -1.18 -6.10 -30.44
C LEU A 3 -0.48 -5.37 -29.26
N LEU A 4 -0.02 -4.15 -29.49
CA LEU A 4 0.59 -3.32 -28.45
C LEU A 4 -0.44 -2.91 -27.38
N MET A 5 -1.67 -2.59 -27.79
CA MET A 5 -2.77 -2.33 -26.84
C MET A 5 -3.09 -3.56 -25.99
N GLY A 6 -3.16 -4.75 -26.60
CA GLY A 6 -3.40 -6.00 -25.87
C GLY A 6 -2.30 -6.30 -24.85
N LEU A 7 -1.04 -6.18 -25.26
CA LEU A 7 0.12 -6.35 -24.36
C LEU A 7 0.13 -5.31 -23.23
N SER A 8 -0.15 -4.04 -23.54
CA SER A 8 -0.22 -2.99 -22.53
C SER A 8 -1.32 -3.25 -21.50
N LEU A 9 -2.48 -3.74 -21.94
CA LEU A 9 -3.59 -4.05 -21.03
C LEU A 9 -3.22 -5.18 -20.07
N ILE A 10 -2.62 -6.27 -20.58
CA ILE A 10 -2.13 -7.38 -19.76
C ILE A 10 -1.09 -6.91 -18.74
N ASN A 11 -0.19 -6.02 -19.17
CA ASN A 11 0.86 -5.48 -18.31
C ASN A 11 0.27 -4.65 -17.16
N ILE A 12 -0.62 -3.71 -17.49
CA ILE A 12 -1.29 -2.86 -16.49
C ILE A 12 -2.10 -3.72 -15.51
N LEU A 13 -2.84 -4.72 -16.00
CA LEU A 13 -3.64 -5.62 -15.15
C LEU A 13 -2.75 -6.44 -14.20
N THR A 14 -1.66 -7.04 -14.71
CA THR A 14 -0.76 -7.87 -13.90
C THR A 14 -0.08 -7.03 -12.81
N PHE A 15 0.45 -5.86 -13.16
CA PHE A 15 1.04 -4.94 -12.17
C PHE A 15 0.01 -4.45 -11.17
N PHE A 16 -1.21 -4.13 -11.61
CA PHE A 16 -2.28 -3.68 -10.72
C PHE A 16 -2.67 -4.76 -9.71
N VAL A 17 -2.89 -6.00 -10.15
CA VAL A 17 -3.25 -7.12 -9.26
C VAL A 17 -2.13 -7.44 -8.27
N THR A 18 -0.89 -7.51 -8.76
CA THR A 18 0.29 -7.83 -7.92
C THR A 18 0.55 -6.74 -6.88
N SER A 19 0.44 -5.46 -7.27
CA SER A 19 0.58 -4.33 -6.36
C SER A 19 -0.56 -4.26 -5.35
N SER A 20 -1.78 -4.61 -5.77
CA SER A 20 -2.95 -4.62 -4.88
C SER A 20 -2.86 -5.72 -3.83
N ASP A 21 -2.41 -6.92 -4.20
CA ASP A 21 -2.19 -8.01 -3.24
C ASP A 21 -1.14 -7.63 -2.19
N SER A 22 -0.02 -7.04 -2.62
CA SER A 22 1.02 -6.53 -1.71
C SER A 22 0.50 -5.43 -0.77
N GLY A 23 -0.34 -4.52 -1.28
CA GLY A 23 -0.94 -3.44 -0.48
C GLY A 23 -1.95 -3.95 0.55
N ALA A 24 -2.78 -4.92 0.17
CA ALA A 24 -3.73 -5.56 1.07
C ALA A 24 -3.02 -6.34 2.18
N LEU A 25 -1.88 -6.99 1.86
CA LEU A 25 -1.04 -7.66 2.85
C LEU A 25 -0.50 -6.70 3.90
N VAL A 26 0.11 -5.58 3.48
CA VAL A 26 0.68 -4.59 4.40
C VAL A 26 -0.42 -3.98 5.28
N THR A 27 -1.58 -3.67 4.71
CA THR A 27 -2.73 -3.11 5.46
C THR A 27 -3.28 -4.12 6.47
N ALA A 28 -3.35 -5.40 6.10
CA ALA A 28 -3.73 -6.48 7.01
C ALA A 28 -2.72 -6.62 8.16
N MET A 29 -1.42 -6.55 7.88
CA MET A 29 -0.35 -6.58 8.89
C MET A 29 -0.42 -5.38 9.85
N MET A 30 -0.72 -4.18 9.35
CA MET A 30 -0.88 -2.98 10.19
C MET A 30 -2.13 -3.05 11.08
N THR A 31 -3.21 -3.68 10.59
CA THR A 31 -4.48 -3.83 11.33
C THR A 31 -4.43 -4.98 12.33
N SER A 32 -3.60 -6.01 12.09
CA SER A 32 -3.33 -7.09 13.04
C SER A 32 -2.37 -6.62 14.14
N SER A 33 -2.85 -5.74 15.02
CA SER A 33 -2.15 -5.36 16.24
C SER A 33 -2.35 -6.45 17.28
N ASN A 34 -1.26 -7.10 17.73
CA ASN A 34 -1.22 -8.05 18.86
C ASN A 34 -1.90 -9.41 18.65
N GLN A 35 -1.35 -10.27 17.80
CA GLN A 35 -1.47 -11.72 18.00
C GLN A 35 -0.08 -12.28 18.31
N ASP A 36 0.38 -11.98 19.52
CA ASP A 36 1.58 -12.55 20.14
C ASP A 36 1.34 -14.00 20.62
N ASP A 37 0.28 -14.69 20.15
CA ASP A 37 -0.12 -16.00 20.68
C ASP A 37 -0.81 -16.94 19.67
N SER A 38 -0.66 -16.70 18.36
CA SER A 38 -1.18 -17.61 17.32
C SER A 38 -0.15 -17.85 16.22
N GLN A 39 0.96 -18.45 16.65
CA GLN A 39 1.70 -19.41 15.86
C GLN A 39 0.68 -20.31 15.11
N HIS A 40 0.63 -20.25 13.77
CA HIS A 40 -0.09 -21.20 12.88
C HIS A 40 -1.56 -20.97 12.47
N SER A 41 -2.02 -19.74 12.25
CA SER A 41 -3.20 -19.59 11.37
C SER A 41 -3.14 -18.31 10.55
N ASP A 42 -2.88 -18.46 9.25
CA ASP A 42 -2.96 -17.40 8.24
C ASP A 42 -4.13 -16.44 8.50
N PRO A 43 -3.92 -15.25 9.06
CA PRO A 43 -5.01 -14.32 9.30
C PRO A 43 -5.14 -13.42 8.08
N ALA A 44 -5.23 -13.99 6.87
CA ALA A 44 -4.70 -13.25 5.73
C ALA A 44 -5.54 -13.21 4.46
N ILE A 45 -6.48 -14.11 4.18
CA ILE A 45 -7.30 -14.00 2.95
C ILE A 45 -8.53 -13.14 3.16
N MET A 46 -9.31 -13.38 4.22
CA MET A 46 -10.55 -12.64 4.46
C MET A 46 -10.30 -11.15 4.74
N THR A 47 -9.29 -10.82 5.55
CA THR A 47 -8.91 -9.43 5.83
C THR A 47 -8.44 -8.72 4.56
N ARG A 48 -7.65 -9.39 3.71
CA ARG A 48 -7.21 -8.82 2.41
C ARG A 48 -8.38 -8.54 1.49
N VAL A 49 -9.33 -9.48 1.37
CA VAL A 49 -10.52 -9.32 0.51
C VAL A 49 -11.42 -8.19 1.01
N VAL A 50 -11.62 -8.08 2.32
CA VAL A 50 -12.41 -6.98 2.92
C VAL A 50 -11.77 -5.62 2.63
N TRP A 51 -10.46 -5.48 2.82
CA TRP A 51 -9.77 -4.22 2.52
C TRP A 51 -9.71 -3.91 1.01
N ALA A 52 -9.52 -4.92 0.16
CA ALA A 52 -9.55 -4.74 -1.29
C ALA A 52 -10.93 -4.29 -1.80
N LEU A 53 -12.01 -4.90 -1.29
CA LEU A 53 -13.39 -4.50 -1.60
C LEU A 53 -13.69 -3.09 -1.09
N ALA A 54 -13.29 -2.76 0.14
CA ALA A 54 -13.49 -1.43 0.70
C ALA A 54 -12.80 -0.35 -0.15
N LEU A 55 -11.55 -0.57 -0.56
CA LEU A 55 -10.82 0.35 -1.46
C LEU A 55 -11.49 0.47 -2.83
N GLY A 56 -11.99 -0.63 -3.39
CA GLY A 56 -12.74 -0.63 -4.64
C GLY A 56 -14.03 0.18 -4.56
N ILE A 57 -14.80 0.05 -3.47
CA ILE A 57 -16.03 0.82 -3.23
C ILE A 57 -15.70 2.31 -3.11
N ILE A 58 -14.67 2.68 -2.35
CA ILE A 58 -14.24 4.08 -2.20
C ILE A 58 -13.84 4.67 -3.55
N ALA A 59 -13.11 3.91 -4.37
CA ALA A 59 -12.71 4.34 -5.72
C ALA A 59 -13.93 4.59 -6.62
N ILE A 60 -14.93 3.69 -6.60
CA ILE A 60 -16.18 3.88 -7.37
C ILE A 60 -16.91 5.15 -6.93
N ILE A 61 -17.05 5.37 -5.62
CA ILE A 61 -17.73 6.56 -5.07
C ILE A 61 -17.00 7.84 -5.49
N LEU A 62 -15.67 7.87 -5.41
CA LEU A 62 -14.87 9.03 -5.82
C LEU A 62 -14.98 9.31 -7.32
N LEU A 63 -14.96 8.27 -8.15
CA LEU A 63 -15.15 8.41 -9.59
C LEU A 63 -16.53 8.93 -9.96
N MET A 64 -17.58 8.49 -9.26
CA MET A 64 -18.95 8.99 -9.49
C MET A 64 -19.13 10.43 -9.03
N GLY A 65 -18.53 10.82 -7.90
CA GLY A 65 -18.70 12.15 -7.31
C GLY A 65 -17.91 13.25 -8.02
N GLY A 66 -16.69 12.98 -8.46
CA GLY A 66 -15.82 14.01 -9.05
C GLY A 66 -14.79 13.49 -10.07
N GLY A 67 -14.98 12.27 -10.56
CA GLY A 67 -14.18 11.69 -11.64
C GLY A 67 -12.70 11.51 -11.29
N LEU A 68 -11.85 11.55 -12.31
CA LEU A 68 -10.41 11.32 -12.17
C LEU A 68 -9.73 12.42 -11.34
N SER A 69 -10.19 13.66 -11.43
CA SER A 69 -9.64 14.77 -10.66
C SER A 69 -9.84 14.57 -9.15
N ALA A 70 -11.02 14.09 -8.72
CA ALA A 70 -11.27 13.77 -7.31
C ALA A 70 -10.36 12.64 -6.81
N LEU A 71 -10.13 11.61 -7.63
CA LEU A 71 -9.22 10.51 -7.28
C LEU A 71 -7.78 11.03 -7.12
N GLN A 72 -7.32 11.88 -8.05
CA GLN A 72 -5.98 12.47 -7.99
C GLN A 72 -5.80 13.36 -6.76
N THR A 73 -6.78 14.22 -6.46
CA THR A 73 -6.73 15.08 -5.28
C THR A 73 -6.71 14.25 -4.00
N SER A 74 -7.53 13.19 -3.91
CA SER A 74 -7.52 12.29 -2.76
C SER A 74 -6.15 11.66 -2.53
N VAL A 75 -5.49 11.18 -3.59
CA VAL A 75 -4.15 10.58 -3.49
C VAL A 75 -3.09 11.59 -3.06
N ILE A 76 -3.16 12.84 -3.53
CA ILE A 76 -2.22 13.90 -3.12
C ILE A 76 -2.40 14.24 -1.64
N VAL A 77 -3.66 14.39 -1.21
CA VAL A 77 -4.00 14.76 0.17
C VAL A 77 -3.59 13.66 1.16
N THR A 78 -3.76 12.38 0.81
CA THR A 78 -3.34 11.26 1.67
C THR A 78 -1.83 10.97 1.57
N GLY A 79 -1.21 11.22 0.41
CA GLY A 79 0.21 10.97 0.18
C GLY A 79 1.13 11.95 0.92
N LEU A 80 0.73 13.21 1.05
CA LEU A 80 1.52 14.25 1.72
C LEU A 80 1.84 13.94 3.20
N PRO A 81 0.88 13.58 4.08
CA PRO A 81 1.19 13.21 5.46
C PRO A 81 2.03 11.94 5.54
N PHE A 82 1.81 10.96 4.66
CA PHE A 82 2.63 9.75 4.62
C PHE A 82 4.08 10.05 4.22
N ALA A 83 4.31 10.99 3.29
CA ALA A 83 5.64 11.43 2.92
C ALA A 83 6.40 12.07 4.09
N LEU A 84 5.72 12.85 4.95
CA LEU A 84 6.32 13.40 6.16
C LEU A 84 6.75 12.29 7.13
N ILE A 85 5.90 11.28 7.34
CA ILE A 85 6.23 10.11 8.18
C ILE A 85 7.43 9.36 7.61
N ALA A 86 7.44 9.11 6.30
CA ALA A 86 8.54 8.43 5.62
C ALA A 86 9.86 9.21 5.74
N PHE A 87 9.82 10.54 5.65
CA PHE A 87 11.00 11.40 5.85
C PHE A 87 11.55 11.28 7.28
N VAL A 88 10.69 11.31 8.29
CA VAL A 88 11.10 11.11 9.68
C VAL A 88 11.66 9.70 9.90
N ALA A 89 11.03 8.67 9.33
CA ALA A 89 11.51 7.29 9.41
C ALA A 89 12.91 7.15 8.77
N ALA A 90 13.14 7.78 7.61
CA ALA A 90 14.45 7.77 6.95
C ALA A 90 15.53 8.45 7.80
N ARG A 91 15.21 9.59 8.45
CA ARG A 91 16.14 10.26 9.38
C ARG A 91 16.50 9.38 10.58
N ASN A 92 15.50 8.74 11.20
CA ASN A 92 15.72 7.82 12.31
C ASN A 92 16.56 6.60 11.90
N LEU A 93 16.30 6.04 10.71
CA LEU A 93 17.07 4.93 10.18
C LEU A 93 18.53 5.34 9.95
N TYR A 94 18.77 6.51 9.36
CA TYR A 94 20.13 7.03 9.15
C TYR A 94 20.88 7.22 10.48
N GLU A 95 20.24 7.82 11.48
CA GLU A 95 20.84 8.01 12.80
C GLU A 95 21.16 6.67 13.47
N LYS A 96 20.22 5.71 13.44
CA LYS A 96 20.42 4.36 13.98
C LYS A 96 21.56 3.63 13.28
N LEU A 97 21.65 3.70 11.96
CA LEU A 97 22.74 3.10 11.19
C LEU A 97 24.09 3.77 11.49
N LYS A 98 24.12 5.09 11.70
CA LYS A 98 25.34 5.81 12.09
C LYS A 98 25.81 5.40 13.48
N ILE A 99 24.90 5.24 14.44
CA ILE A 99 25.21 4.76 15.79
C ILE A 99 25.74 3.32 15.75
N ASP A 100 25.11 2.44 14.99
CA ASP A 100 25.55 1.04 14.85
C ASP A 100 26.93 0.92 14.18
N SER A 101 27.18 1.73 13.14
CA SER A 101 28.50 1.81 12.49
C SER A 101 29.61 2.31 13.41
N ASN A 102 29.30 3.20 14.36
CA ASN A 102 30.29 3.75 15.31
C ASN A 102 30.49 2.83 16.54
N LYS A 103 29.61 1.83 16.73
CA LYS A 103 29.71 0.85 17.82
C LYS A 103 30.64 -0.33 17.48
N LYS A 104 31.19 -0.36 16.25
CA LYS A 104 32.09 -1.41 15.77
C LYS A 104 33.58 -1.10 15.95
N ASP A 105 33.88 -0.03 16.69
CA ASP A 105 35.22 0.38 17.12
C ASP A 105 35.42 0.11 18.62
#